data_AF-A0A6Y1IPI0-F1
#
_entry.id   AF-A0A6Y1IPI0-F1
#
_cell.length_a   1.000
_cell.length_b   1.000
_cell.length_c   1.000
_cell.angle_alpha   90.00
_cell.angle_beta   90.00
_cell.angle_gamma   90.00
#
_symmetry.space_group_name_H-M   'P 1'
#
loop_
_entity.id
_entity.type
_entity.pdbx_description
1 polymer ?
#
loop_
_entity_poly.entity_id
_entity_poly.type
_entity_poly.pdbx_seq_one_letter_code
_entity_poly.pdbx_strand_id
1 'polypeptide(L)'
;MNRDYPLSQITLNLARSVAGIRPSPDLQEMHFVLQDSSHTMLMPLETLLRCLREAEKQGEVPVLPVEWWALLNCKYPEISQ
;
A
#
# COMPACT_ATOMS: atom_id res chain seq x y z
N MET A 1 10.42 -14.90 28.72
CA MET A 1 8.94 -14.72 28.78
C MET A 1 8.42 -14.79 27.37
N ASN A 2 7.94 -15.97 26.95
CA ASN A 2 7.26 -16.16 25.66
C ASN A 2 5.89 -15.49 25.74
N ARG A 3 5.62 -14.53 24.85
CA ARG A 3 4.26 -14.03 24.64
C ARG A 3 3.62 -14.89 23.57
N ASP A 4 2.98 -15.97 24.01
CA ASP A 4 2.04 -16.73 23.20
C ASP A 4 0.82 -15.84 22.94
N TYR A 5 0.84 -15.11 21.82
CA TYR A 5 -0.33 -14.40 21.33
C TYR A 5 -1.33 -15.43 20.79
N PRO A 6 -2.58 -15.49 21.29
CA PRO A 6 -3.57 -16.40 20.75
C PRO A 6 -3.85 -16.01 19.29
N LEU A 7 -3.63 -16.96 18.38
CA LEU A 7 -3.83 -16.86 16.92
C LEU A 7 -5.27 -16.52 16.51
N SER A 8 -6.19 -16.37 17.46
CA SER A 8 -7.62 -16.10 17.25
C SER A 8 -7.98 -14.63 16.99
N GLN A 9 -7.00 -13.73 16.98
CA GLN A 9 -7.21 -12.29 16.69
C GLN A 9 -6.39 -11.75 15.52
N ILE A 10 -5.79 -12.64 14.72
CA ILE A 10 -5.29 -12.21 13.41
C ILE A 10 -6.50 -12.11 12.50
N THR A 11 -7.23 -10.99 12.59
CA THR A 11 -8.07 -10.54 11.50
C THR A 11 -7.11 -10.36 10.34
N LEU A 12 -6.99 -11.39 9.49
CA LEU A 12 -6.20 -11.30 8.28
C LEU A 12 -6.68 -10.03 7.57
N ASN A 13 -5.77 -9.10 7.30
CA ASN A 13 -6.02 -7.94 6.43
C ASN A 13 -6.23 -8.45 5.00
N LEU A 14 -7.33 -9.17 4.79
CA LEU A 14 -7.77 -9.66 3.50
C LEU A 14 -8.28 -8.43 2.77
N ALA A 15 -7.42 -7.84 1.94
CA ALA A 15 -7.84 -6.88 0.94
C ALA A 15 -8.90 -7.56 0.06
N ARG A 16 -10.18 -7.32 0.35
CA ARG A 16 -11.28 -7.85 -0.44
C ARG A 16 -11.30 -7.08 -1.75
N SER A 17 -11.01 -7.76 -2.86
CA SER A 17 -11.33 -7.21 -4.17
C SER A 17 -12.85 -7.07 -4.24
N VAL A 18 -13.34 -5.85 -4.05
CA VAL A 18 -14.76 -5.54 -4.26
C VAL A 18 -14.94 -5.56 -5.78
N ALA A 19 -15.53 -6.64 -6.28
CA ALA A 19 -15.72 -6.88 -7.70
C ALA A 19 -16.29 -5.62 -8.39
N GLY A 20 -15.53 -5.10 -9.35
CA GLY A 20 -15.92 -3.97 -10.18
C GLY A 20 -15.50 -2.59 -9.65
N ILE A 21 -14.19 -2.37 -9.43
CA ILE A 21 -13.68 -0.99 -9.39
C ILE A 21 -13.84 -0.43 -10.81
N ARG A 22 -14.94 0.30 -11.04
CA ARG A 22 -15.01 1.21 -12.19
C ARG A 22 -14.06 2.37 -11.85
N PRO A 23 -13.02 2.64 -12.65
CA PRO A 23 -12.22 3.85 -12.45
C PRO A 23 -13.18 5.04 -12.45
N SER A 24 -13.08 5.89 -11.42
CA SER A 24 -13.87 7.10 -11.40
C SER A 24 -13.47 7.95 -12.61
N PRO A 25 -14.40 8.40 -13.45
CA PRO A 25 -14.06 9.27 -14.57
C PRO A 25 -13.43 10.59 -14.09
N ASP A 26 -13.67 10.97 -12.84
CA ASP A 26 -13.14 12.20 -12.23
C ASP A 26 -11.76 11.99 -11.59
N LEU A 27 -11.33 10.75 -11.34
CA LEU A 27 -10.01 10.42 -10.78
C LEU A 27 -9.18 9.71 -11.84
N GLN A 28 -8.37 10.49 -12.55
CA GLN A 28 -7.51 9.97 -13.63
C GLN A 28 -6.43 8.99 -13.14
N GLU A 29 -6.08 9.01 -11.86
CA GLU A 29 -5.03 8.17 -11.30
C GLU A 29 -5.56 6.98 -10.49
N MET A 30 -4.71 5.97 -10.29
CA MET A 30 -5.06 4.79 -9.51
C MET A 30 -5.06 5.14 -8.02
N HIS A 31 -6.18 4.84 -7.35
CA HIS A 31 -6.36 5.08 -5.92
C HIS A 31 -6.88 3.84 -5.22
N PHE A 32 -6.55 3.70 -3.94
CA PHE A 32 -7.07 2.70 -3.05
C PHE A 32 -8.09 3.34 -2.12
N VAL A 33 -9.19 2.64 -1.88
CA VAL A 33 -10.15 3.01 -0.82
C VAL A 33 -9.67 2.36 0.47
N LEU A 34 -9.31 3.18 1.46
CA LEU A 34 -9.10 2.70 2.82
C LEU A 34 -10.33 3.03 3.63
N GLN A 35 -10.84 2.03 4.34
CA GLN A 35 -12.02 2.16 5.16
C GLN A 35 -11.76 1.53 6.52
N ASP A 36 -11.99 2.30 7.57
CA ASP A 36 -12.11 1.82 8.95
C ASP A 36 -13.58 1.94 9.41
N SER A 37 -13.84 1.65 10.69
CA SER A 37 -15.20 1.71 11.26
C SER A 37 -15.87 3.10 11.23
N SER A 38 -15.10 4.17 11.06
CA SER A 38 -15.52 5.57 11.20
C SER A 38 -15.14 6.45 10.01
N HIS A 39 -14.18 6.06 9.18
CA HIS A 39 -13.62 6.86 8.09
C HIS A 39 -13.46 6.06 6.80
N THR A 40 -13.74 6.73 5.69
CA THR A 40 -13.36 6.27 4.34
C THR A 40 -12.47 7.34 3.73
N MET A 41 -11.28 6.94 3.29
CA MET A 41 -10.35 7.83 2.59
C MET A 41 -9.86 7.21 1.29
N LEU A 42 -9.49 8.06 0.35
CA LEU A 42 -8.80 7.67 -0.87
C LEU A 42 -7.30 7.86 -0.67
N MET A 43 -6.53 6.83 -0.97
CA MET A 43 -5.06 6.89 -0.99
C MET A 43 -4.59 6.72 -2.43
N PRO A 44 -3.96 7.75 -3.03
CA PRO A 44 -3.29 7.61 -4.31
C PRO A 44 -2.23 6.51 -4.25
N LEU A 45 -2.04 5.78 -5.35
CA LEU A 45 -0.97 4.79 -5.47
C LEU A 45 0.41 5.39 -5.13
N GLU A 46 0.65 6.65 -5.49
CA GLU A 46 1.88 7.36 -5.16
C GLU A 46 2.15 7.40 -3.65
N THR A 47 1.13 7.70 -2.84
CA THR A 47 1.25 7.73 -1.37
C THR A 47 1.65 6.36 -0.83
N LEU A 48 1.02 5.29 -1.34
CA LEU A 48 1.32 3.92 -0.92
C LEU A 48 2.76 3.53 -1.28
N LEU A 49 3.22 3.90 -2.48
CA LEU A 49 4.59 3.66 -2.92
C LEU A 49 5.63 4.42 -2.08
N ARG A 50 5.34 5.67 -1.68
CA ARG A 50 6.18 6.44 -0.75
C ARG A 50 6.28 5.76 0.63
N CYS A 51 5.15 5.30 1.17
CA CYS A 51 5.14 4.56 2.44
C CYS A 51 5.97 3.28 2.35
N LEU A 52 5.84 2.53 1.25
CA LEU A 52 6.61 1.31 1.03
C LEU A 52 8.11 1.58 0.95
N ARG A 53 8.52 2.66 0.27
CA ARG A 53 9.92 3.07 0.17
C ARG A 53 10.51 3.45 1.52
N GLU A 54 9.74 4.16 2.34
CA GLU A 54 10.18 4.54 3.69
C GLU A 54 10.28 3.32 4.62
N ALA A 55 9.32 2.41 4.56
CA ALA A 55 9.38 1.14 5.30
C ALA A 55 10.62 0.31 4.90
N GLU A 56 10.98 0.30 3.61
CA GLU A 56 12.20 -0.35 3.12
C GLU A 56 13.47 0.29 3.73
N LYS A 57 13.54 1.63 3.74
CA LYS A 57 14.64 2.39 4.35
C LYS A 57 14.80 2.13 5.85
N GLN A 58 13.69 1.90 6.55
CA GLN A 58 13.67 1.61 7.99
C GLN A 58 13.89 0.11 8.31
N GLY A 59 13.91 -0.77 7.30
CA GLY A 59 14.05 -2.21 7.49
C GLY A 59 12.78 -2.92 7.97
N GLU A 60 11.63 -2.24 7.90
CA GLU A 60 10.31 -2.78 8.27
C GLU A 60 9.75 -3.72 7.19
N VAL A 61 10.24 -3.61 5.96
CA VAL A 61 9.97 -4.55 4.86
C VAL A 61 11.28 -5.01 4.21
N PRO A 62 11.29 -6.18 3.54
CA PRO A 62 12.44 -6.63 2.76
C PRO A 62 12.79 -5.64 1.64
N VAL A 63 14.08 -5.50 1.36
CA VAL A 63 14.58 -4.69 0.23
C VAL A 63 14.07 -5.27 -1.09
N LEU A 64 13.36 -4.45 -1.86
CA LEU A 64 12.91 -4.83 -3.19
C LEU A 64 14.04 -4.69 -4.22
N PRO A 65 14.02 -5.48 -5.31
CA PRO A 65 14.98 -5.32 -6.40
C PRO A 65 14.97 -3.89 -6.97
N VAL A 66 16.15 -3.33 -7.26
CA VAL A 66 16.30 -1.95 -7.78
C VAL A 66 15.51 -1.76 -9.09
N GLU A 67 15.44 -2.80 -9.91
CA GLU A 67 14.72 -2.79 -11.18
C GLU A 67 13.23 -2.52 -10.97
N TRP A 68 12.66 -2.96 -9.85
CA TRP A 68 11.25 -2.71 -9.53
C TRP A 68 10.97 -1.22 -9.32
N TRP A 69 11.82 -0.55 -8.55
CA TRP A 69 11.75 0.90 -8.36
C TRP A 69 12.05 1.65 -9.66
N ALA A 70 13.01 1.17 -10.47
CA ALA A 70 13.33 1.77 -11.76
C ALA A 70 12.15 1.79 -12.74
N LEU A 71 11.31 0.74 -12.75
CA LEU A 71 10.10 0.69 -13.58
C LEU A 71 9.09 1.79 -13.24
N LEU A 72 9.08 2.23 -11.98
CA LEU A 72 8.17 3.26 -11.49
C LEU A 72 8.67 4.68 -11.77
N ASN A 73 9.97 4.85 -12.04
CA ASN A 73 10.61 6.15 -12.19
C ASN A 73 10.00 7.03 -13.30
N CYS A 74 9.48 6.40 -14.36
CA CYS A 74 8.81 7.12 -15.46
C CYS A 74 7.52 7.83 -15.03
N LYS A 75 6.82 7.29 -14.02
CA LYS A 75 5.53 7.80 -13.55
C LYS A 75 5.63 8.48 -12.17
N TYR A 76 6.56 8.02 -11.35
CA TYR A 76 6.76 8.46 -9.97
C TYR A 76 8.25 8.74 -9.70
N PRO A 77 8.83 9.78 -10.32
CA PRO A 77 10.28 10.03 -10.27
C PRO A 77 10.80 10.34 -8.85
N GLU A 78 9.95 10.92 -8.01
CA GLU A 78 10.30 11.29 -6.63
C GLU A 78 10.44 10.08 -5.69
N ILE A 79 9.99 8.89 -6.11
CA ILE A 79 10.02 7.68 -5.28
C ILE A 79 11.32 6.89 -5.47
N SER A 80 11.96 7.03 -6.64
CA SER A 80 13.16 6.27 -7.00
C SER A 80 14.45 6.83 -6.40
N GLN A 81 14.39 7.99 -5.73
CA GLN A 81 15.53 8.65 -5.06
C GLN A 81 15.80 8.07 -3.67
#